data_AF-A0A9X0AKE4-F1
#
_entry.id   AF-A0A9X0AKE4-F1
#
_cell.length_a   1.000
_cell.length_b   1.000
_cell.length_c   1.000
_cell.angle_alpha   90.00
_cell.angle_beta   90.00
_cell.angle_gamma   90.00
#
_symmetry.space_group_name_H-M   'P 1'
#
loop_
_entity.id
_entity.type
_entity.pdbx_description
1 polymer ?
#
loop_
_entity_poly.entity_id
_entity_poly.type
_entity_poly.pdbx_seq_one_letter_code
_entity_poly.pdbx_strand_id
1 'polypeptide(L)'
;MFTKPLLLITAFTASVLSASLPVEINGKRSTSASSAIPDVQWKVSDFTRPCTATTCTYNFTINVIPASGPTVNIPCLYNDTSSTPPSAATPQTHSYSSLSCSKTSSAWQVNWGYNSAGDFAVMTIVDTVKGQDAFFGWNTITSTTNFEDKGPNTVYALGTFN
;
A
#
# COMPACT_ATOMS: atom_id res chain seq x y z
N MET A 1 -38.27 -73.53 32.71
CA MET A 1 -38.47 -73.84 31.28
C MET A 1 -38.18 -72.58 30.48
N PHE A 2 -37.29 -72.72 29.49
CA PHE A 2 -37.00 -71.82 28.37
C PHE A 2 -36.60 -70.36 28.62
N THR A 3 -35.28 -70.19 28.69
CA THR A 3 -34.47 -69.12 28.08
C THR A 3 -34.86 -68.78 26.64
N LYS A 4 -34.85 -67.48 26.30
CA LYS A 4 -34.42 -66.92 25.01
C LYS A 4 -34.39 -65.36 25.06
N PRO A 5 -33.70 -64.68 24.12
CA PRO A 5 -32.46 -63.95 24.43
C PRO A 5 -32.55 -62.47 24.02
N LEU A 6 -31.42 -61.76 24.03
CA LEU A 6 -30.79 -61.22 22.80
C LEU A 6 -30.24 -59.77 22.95
N LEU A 7 -28.98 -59.66 22.51
CA LEU A 7 -28.28 -58.52 21.90
C LEU A 7 -27.78 -57.34 22.76
N LEU A 8 -26.47 -57.40 23.02
CA LEU A 8 -25.55 -56.25 23.06
C LEU A 8 -25.65 -55.42 21.79
N ILE A 9 -25.68 -54.09 21.93
CA ILE A 9 -25.11 -53.17 20.94
C ILE A 9 -24.31 -52.11 21.70
N THR A 10 -23.01 -52.06 21.42
CA THR A 10 -22.06 -51.04 21.89
C THR A 10 -22.30 -49.74 21.16
N ALA A 11 -22.60 -48.66 21.88
CA ALA A 11 -22.72 -47.32 21.33
C ALA A 11 -21.33 -46.69 21.15
N PHE A 12 -20.95 -46.43 19.90
CA PHE A 12 -19.85 -45.53 19.54
C PHE A 12 -20.38 -44.09 19.54
N THR A 13 -19.85 -43.23 20.42
CA THR A 13 -20.09 -41.79 20.35
C THR A 13 -19.08 -41.17 19.40
N ALA A 14 -19.50 -40.90 18.16
CA ALA A 14 -18.74 -40.06 17.23
C ALA A 14 -19.14 -38.60 17.45
N SER A 15 -18.21 -37.80 17.97
CA SER A 15 -18.35 -36.35 18.03
C SER A 15 -18.12 -35.77 16.63
N VAL A 16 -19.19 -35.36 15.95
CA VAL A 16 -19.11 -34.54 14.75
C VAL A 16 -19.31 -33.08 15.14
N LEU A 17 -18.24 -32.27 15.07
CA LEU A 17 -18.37 -30.81 15.00
C LEU A 17 -18.91 -30.46 13.61
N SER A 18 -20.22 -30.27 13.50
CA SER A 18 -20.83 -29.66 12.32
C SER A 18 -20.69 -28.13 12.42
N ALA A 19 -19.64 -27.58 11.81
CA ALA A 19 -19.60 -26.15 11.50
C ALA A 19 -20.42 -25.93 10.21
N SER A 20 -21.61 -25.36 10.37
CA SER A 20 -22.49 -24.93 9.29
C SER A 20 -21.90 -23.71 8.57
N LEU A 21 -21.65 -23.84 7.26
CA LEU A 21 -21.54 -22.70 6.35
C LEU A 21 -22.93 -22.09 6.12
N PRO A 22 -23.01 -20.76 5.99
CA PRO A 22 -23.90 -20.19 4.99
C PRO A 22 -23.10 -19.39 3.96
N VAL A 23 -23.24 -19.79 2.70
CA VAL A 23 -23.02 -18.95 1.53
C VAL A 23 -24.32 -18.19 1.29
N GLU A 24 -24.30 -16.86 1.37
CA GLU A 24 -24.71 -15.95 0.28
C GLU A 24 -24.64 -14.47 0.71
N ILE A 25 -23.64 -13.79 0.14
CA ILE A 25 -23.68 -12.47 -0.51
C ILE A 25 -24.67 -11.42 0.04
N ASN A 26 -24.21 -10.62 1.00
CA ASN A 26 -24.48 -9.18 0.93
C ASN A 26 -23.23 -8.42 1.43
N GLY A 27 -22.62 -7.68 0.51
CA GLY A 27 -21.29 -7.08 0.67
C GLY A 27 -21.23 -6.12 1.85
N LYS A 28 -20.72 -6.61 2.99
CA LYS A 28 -20.05 -5.78 3.97
C LYS A 28 -18.59 -6.16 3.89
N ARG A 29 -17.85 -5.41 3.06
CA ARG A 29 -16.38 -5.43 3.00
C ARG A 29 -15.90 -5.45 4.45
N SER A 30 -15.28 -6.56 4.86
CA SER A 30 -14.66 -6.68 6.17
C SER A 30 -13.82 -5.42 6.37
N THR A 31 -14.22 -4.59 7.32
CA THR A 31 -13.43 -3.47 7.81
C THR A 31 -12.23 -4.09 8.51
N SER A 32 -11.20 -4.43 7.74
CA SER A 32 -9.85 -4.53 8.28
C SER A 32 -9.64 -3.24 9.05
N ALA A 33 -9.45 -3.35 10.37
CA ALA A 33 -9.20 -2.21 11.20
C ALA A 33 -8.03 -1.43 10.59
N SER A 34 -8.28 -0.18 10.22
CA SER A 34 -7.23 0.73 9.79
C SER A 34 -6.25 0.87 10.96
N SER A 35 -5.09 0.21 10.90
CA SER A 35 -4.03 0.39 11.90
C SER A 35 -3.19 1.59 11.49
N ALA A 36 -3.81 2.77 11.56
CA ALA A 36 -3.07 4.02 11.57
C ALA A 36 -1.98 3.93 12.64
N ILE A 37 -0.74 4.26 12.28
CA ILE A 37 0.38 4.32 13.20
C ILE A 37 0.23 5.62 14.00
N PRO A 38 0.05 5.55 15.33
CA PRO A 38 -0.11 6.75 16.14
C PRO A 38 1.17 7.57 16.12
N ASP A 39 1.03 8.87 16.37
CA ASP A 39 2.14 9.77 16.69
C ASP A 39 3.24 9.90 15.61
N VAL A 40 2.91 9.57 14.36
CA VAL A 40 3.76 9.81 13.21
C VAL A 40 2.91 10.23 12.01
N GLN A 41 3.37 11.27 11.32
CA GLN A 41 2.80 11.72 10.07
C GLN A 41 3.92 11.94 9.05
N TRP A 42 3.63 11.69 7.78
CA TRP A 42 4.59 11.93 6.71
C TRP A 42 4.14 13.06 5.83
N LYS A 43 5.08 13.88 5.38
CA LYS A 43 4.87 14.93 4.38
C LYS A 43 5.84 14.71 3.22
N VAL A 44 5.40 15.00 2.01
CA VAL A 44 6.26 15.11 0.83
C VAL A 44 6.49 16.59 0.56
N SER A 45 7.76 16.98 0.50
CA SER A 45 8.16 18.35 0.15
C SER A 45 9.09 18.39 -1.05
N ASP A 46 9.13 19.54 -1.72
CA ASP A 46 10.05 19.85 -2.83
C ASP A 46 9.96 18.84 -3.99
N PHE A 47 8.74 18.37 -4.30
CA PHE A 47 8.56 17.34 -5.31
C PHE A 47 8.71 17.90 -6.72
N THR A 48 9.72 17.40 -7.43
CA THR A 48 9.96 17.67 -8.85
C THR A 48 9.95 16.39 -9.66
N ARG A 49 9.37 16.48 -10.86
CA ARG A 49 9.25 15.35 -11.80
C ARG A 49 9.45 15.79 -13.26
N PRO A 50 10.66 16.21 -13.65
CA PRO A 50 10.96 16.42 -15.06
C PRO A 50 10.89 15.09 -15.82
N CYS A 51 10.25 15.13 -16.99
CA CYS A 51 10.14 13.98 -17.88
C CYS A 51 10.75 14.30 -19.25
N THR A 52 11.46 13.33 -19.81
CA THR A 52 11.81 13.23 -21.22
C THR A 52 10.88 12.21 -21.90
N ALA A 53 11.09 11.93 -23.19
CA ALA A 53 10.31 10.92 -23.91
C ALA A 53 10.37 9.53 -23.28
N THR A 54 11.47 9.17 -22.61
CA THR A 54 11.73 7.79 -22.15
C THR A 54 12.03 7.67 -20.66
N THR A 55 12.09 8.78 -19.92
CA THR A 55 12.44 8.80 -18.50
C THR A 55 11.76 9.94 -17.77
N CYS A 56 11.20 9.67 -16.60
CA CYS A 56 10.81 10.67 -15.61
C CYS A 56 11.70 10.54 -14.37
N THR A 57 12.30 11.64 -13.93
CA THR A 57 13.12 11.67 -12.72
C THR A 57 12.29 12.20 -11.57
N TYR A 58 12.10 11.41 -10.52
CA TYR A 58 11.38 11.82 -9.31
C TYR A 58 12.38 12.27 -8.27
N ASN A 59 12.24 13.49 -7.77
CA ASN A 59 13.10 14.05 -6.74
C ASN A 59 12.26 14.81 -5.71
N PHE A 60 12.30 14.38 -4.45
CA PHE A 60 11.54 14.98 -3.36
C PHE A 60 12.15 14.63 -2.01
N THR A 61 11.63 15.21 -0.93
CA THR A 61 11.99 14.88 0.44
C THR A 61 10.79 14.27 1.18
N ILE A 62 11.02 13.14 1.85
CA ILE A 62 10.08 12.56 2.81
C ILE A 62 10.38 13.17 4.17
N ASN A 63 9.46 13.96 4.71
CA ASN A 63 9.56 14.48 6.05
C ASN A 63 8.80 13.56 7.00
N VAL A 64 9.52 12.79 7.80
CA VAL A 64 8.96 11.94 8.85
C VAL A 64 8.80 12.78 10.11
N ILE A 65 7.55 13.08 10.46
CA ILE A 65 7.18 14.01 11.53
C ILE A 65 6.67 13.19 12.73
N PRO A 66 7.49 12.99 13.78
CA PRO A 66 7.03 12.36 15.01
C PRO A 66 6.18 13.34 15.85
N ALA A 67 5.37 12.83 16.77
CA ALA A 67 4.63 13.67 17.71
C ALA A 67 5.54 14.49 18.65
N SER A 68 6.76 14.02 18.88
CA SER A 68 7.76 14.73 19.67
C SER A 68 9.16 14.55 19.08
N GLY A 69 9.98 15.59 19.13
CA GLY A 69 11.35 15.59 18.60
C GLY A 69 11.45 16.18 17.20
N PRO A 70 12.65 16.14 16.59
CA PRO A 70 12.88 16.74 15.29
C PRO A 70 12.26 15.88 14.16
N THR A 71 11.80 16.57 13.11
CA THR A 71 11.44 15.92 11.84
C THR A 71 12.68 15.34 11.18
N VAL A 72 12.57 14.11 10.67
CA VAL A 72 13.64 13.44 9.92
C VAL A 72 13.36 13.60 8.42
N ASN A 73 14.34 14.14 7.69
CA ASN A 73 14.22 14.41 6.26
C ASN A 73 14.98 13.34 5.46
N ILE A 74 14.26 12.57 4.65
CA ILE A 74 14.81 11.52 3.80
C ILE A 74 14.71 11.99 2.34
N PRO A 75 15.82 12.44 1.71
CA PRO A 75 15.80 12.76 0.30
C PRO A 75 15.61 11.49 -0.53
N CYS A 76 14.68 11.53 -1.49
CA CYS A 76 14.39 10.46 -2.41
C CYS A 76 14.62 10.95 -3.84
N LEU A 77 15.48 10.23 -4.57
CA LEU A 77 15.70 10.42 -6.00
C LEU A 77 15.63 9.05 -6.66
N TYR A 78 14.91 8.94 -7.77
CA TYR A 78 14.94 7.75 -8.62
C TYR A 78 14.44 8.09 -10.02
N ASN A 79 14.63 7.17 -10.95
CA ASN A 79 14.15 7.28 -12.31
C ASN A 79 13.10 6.22 -12.58
N ASP A 80 12.04 6.66 -13.22
CA ASP A 80 11.07 5.80 -13.88
C ASP A 80 11.31 5.87 -15.39
N THR A 81 11.60 4.75 -16.03
CA THR A 81 11.92 4.68 -17.45
C THR A 81 10.88 3.89 -18.22
N SER A 82 10.94 3.96 -19.55
CA SER A 82 10.07 3.14 -20.41
C SER A 82 10.20 1.63 -20.21
N SER A 83 11.27 1.18 -19.54
CA SER A 83 11.49 -0.22 -19.17
C SER A 83 11.06 -0.56 -17.74
N THR A 84 10.65 0.41 -16.91
CA THR A 84 10.10 0.14 -15.58
C THR A 84 8.85 -0.73 -15.74
N PRO A 85 8.73 -1.88 -15.07
CA PRO A 85 7.52 -2.67 -15.11
C PRO A 85 6.32 -1.97 -14.43
N PRO A 86 5.12 -2.03 -15.02
CA PRO A 86 4.82 -2.50 -16.38
C PRO A 86 5.39 -1.55 -17.44
N SER A 87 6.21 -2.08 -18.37
CA SER A 87 6.90 -1.28 -19.38
C SER A 87 5.92 -0.48 -20.22
N ALA A 88 6.14 0.82 -20.34
CA ALA A 88 5.30 1.73 -21.10
C ALA A 88 6.15 2.66 -21.96
N ALA A 89 5.69 2.95 -23.18
CA ALA A 89 6.39 3.88 -24.06
C ALA A 89 6.44 5.32 -23.51
N THR A 90 5.53 5.67 -22.60
CA THR A 90 5.38 7.03 -22.05
C THR A 90 5.45 7.02 -20.52
N PRO A 91 6.66 7.13 -19.93
CA PRO A 91 6.85 7.09 -18.48
C PRO A 91 6.02 8.13 -17.73
N GLN A 92 5.75 9.26 -18.38
CA GLN A 92 4.97 10.36 -17.83
C GLN A 92 3.55 9.96 -17.40
N THR A 93 2.94 8.99 -18.09
CA THR A 93 1.52 8.63 -17.95
C THR A 93 1.29 7.16 -17.64
N HIS A 94 2.26 6.47 -17.04
CA HIS A 94 2.08 5.09 -16.58
C HIS A 94 2.23 4.97 -15.07
N SER A 95 1.77 3.83 -14.55
CA SER A 95 1.88 3.46 -13.14
C SER A 95 3.00 2.46 -12.94
N TYR A 96 3.63 2.47 -11.78
CA TYR A 96 4.64 1.49 -11.37
C TYR A 96 4.57 1.21 -9.87
N SER A 97 5.34 0.22 -9.42
CA SER A 97 5.48 -0.12 -8.01
C SER A 97 6.94 -0.43 -7.64
N SER A 98 7.26 -0.26 -6.36
CA SER A 98 8.47 -0.74 -5.71
C SER A 98 9.79 -0.15 -6.25
N LEU A 99 9.76 1.06 -6.78
CA LEU A 99 11.00 1.79 -7.10
C LEU A 99 11.63 2.32 -5.81
N SER A 100 12.91 2.01 -5.61
CA SER A 100 13.63 2.39 -4.39
C SER A 100 14.23 3.80 -4.50
N CYS A 101 14.23 4.54 -3.40
CA CYS A 101 14.92 5.82 -3.29
C CYS A 101 16.46 5.61 -3.37
N SER A 102 17.09 6.01 -4.48
CA SER A 102 18.48 5.65 -4.78
C SER A 102 19.54 6.45 -4.01
N LYS A 103 19.18 7.57 -3.36
CA LYS A 103 20.13 8.48 -2.70
C LYS A 103 20.42 8.18 -1.23
N THR A 104 19.59 7.40 -0.56
CA THR A 104 19.63 7.27 0.91
C THR A 104 19.51 5.84 1.39
N SER A 105 18.56 5.07 0.86
CA SER A 105 18.35 3.70 1.31
C SER A 105 17.35 2.96 0.42
N SER A 106 17.61 1.68 0.16
CA SER A 106 16.61 0.76 -0.41
C SER A 106 15.45 0.45 0.55
N ALA A 107 15.52 0.90 1.81
CA ALA A 107 14.44 0.78 2.77
C ALA A 107 13.18 1.55 2.36
N TRP A 108 13.33 2.63 1.58
CA TRP A 108 12.22 3.45 1.13
C TRP A 108 11.87 3.12 -0.32
N GLN A 109 10.64 2.68 -0.53
CA GLN A 109 10.10 2.38 -1.84
C GLN A 109 8.94 3.30 -2.17
N VAL A 110 8.71 3.49 -3.46
CA VAL A 110 7.66 4.34 -3.99
C VAL A 110 6.86 3.58 -5.03
N ASN A 111 5.54 3.66 -4.89
CA ASN A 111 4.58 3.25 -5.90
C ASN A 111 3.91 4.50 -6.46
N TRP A 112 3.59 4.47 -7.74
CA TRP A 112 2.93 5.57 -8.43
C TRP A 112 1.74 5.04 -9.22
N GLY A 113 0.54 5.43 -8.80
CA GLY A 113 -0.70 5.10 -9.51
C GLY A 113 -1.18 6.33 -10.28
N TYR A 114 -1.05 6.32 -11.61
CA TYR A 114 -1.55 7.36 -12.49
C TYR A 114 -2.93 7.02 -13.05
N ASN A 115 -3.83 7.99 -13.08
CA ASN A 115 -5.14 7.92 -13.69
C ASN A 115 -5.22 8.91 -14.86
N SER A 116 -5.36 8.37 -16.08
CA SER A 116 -5.42 9.15 -17.31
C SER A 116 -6.73 9.91 -17.52
N ALA A 117 -7.84 9.48 -16.92
CA ALA A 117 -9.14 10.10 -17.10
C ALA A 117 -9.24 11.48 -16.41
N GLY A 118 -8.50 11.66 -15.30
CA GLY A 118 -8.50 12.91 -14.53
C GLY A 118 -7.15 13.63 -14.47
N ASP A 119 -6.13 13.12 -15.17
CA ASP A 119 -4.73 13.58 -15.05
C ASP A 119 -4.29 13.76 -13.59
N PHE A 120 -4.51 12.72 -12.78
CA PHE A 120 -4.14 12.70 -11.37
C PHE A 120 -3.31 11.46 -11.05
N ALA A 121 -2.48 11.55 -10.02
CA ALA A 121 -1.73 10.41 -9.54
C ALA A 121 -1.68 10.37 -8.02
N VAL A 122 -1.54 9.15 -7.49
CA VAL A 122 -1.29 8.88 -6.09
C VAL A 122 0.09 8.23 -5.96
N MET A 123 0.97 8.88 -5.22
CA MET A 123 2.22 8.31 -4.75
C MET A 123 1.98 7.59 -3.42
N THR A 124 2.37 6.33 -3.34
CA THR A 124 2.45 5.59 -2.08
C THR A 124 3.91 5.47 -1.70
N ILE A 125 4.28 5.96 -0.54
CA ILE A 125 5.62 5.83 0.02
C ILE A 125 5.59 4.71 1.03
N VAL A 126 6.58 3.82 0.99
CA VAL A 126 6.68 2.64 1.84
C VAL A 126 8.02 2.63 2.57
N ASP A 127 7.99 2.62 3.91
CA ASP A 127 9.13 2.23 4.75
C ASP A 127 9.09 0.70 4.91
N THR A 128 9.87 0.00 4.09
CA THR A 128 9.90 -1.47 4.06
C THR A 128 10.50 -2.07 5.33
N VAL A 129 11.31 -1.32 6.08
CA VAL A 129 11.91 -1.79 7.32
C VAL A 129 10.89 -1.76 8.44
N LYS A 130 10.07 -0.72 8.50
CA LYS A 130 9.00 -0.60 9.51
C LYS A 130 7.68 -1.23 9.09
N GLY A 131 7.53 -1.58 7.81
CA GLY A 131 6.27 -2.09 7.26
C GLY A 131 5.17 -1.03 7.36
N GLN A 132 5.47 0.19 6.91
CA GLN A 132 4.55 1.34 6.99
C GLN A 132 4.38 2.01 5.64
N ASP A 133 3.21 2.60 5.40
CA ASP A 133 2.95 3.37 4.19
C ASP A 133 2.14 4.67 4.44
N ALA A 134 2.27 5.60 3.50
CA ALA A 134 1.43 6.78 3.41
C ALA A 134 1.19 7.17 1.95
N PHE A 135 0.06 7.84 1.70
CA PHE A 135 -0.46 8.12 0.36
C PHE A 135 -0.50 9.63 0.11
N PHE A 136 -0.10 10.08 -1.07
CA PHE A 136 -0.06 11.50 -1.44
C PHE A 136 -0.55 11.68 -2.87
N GLY A 137 -1.48 12.60 -3.11
CA GLY A 137 -2.13 12.77 -4.40
C GLY A 137 -1.90 14.15 -5.02
N TRP A 138 -1.70 14.18 -6.34
CA TRP A 138 -1.61 15.41 -7.14
C TRP A 138 -2.44 15.30 -8.40
N ASN A 139 -2.80 16.46 -8.94
CA ASN A 139 -3.46 16.61 -10.24
C ASN A 139 -2.47 17.20 -11.26
N THR A 140 -2.93 17.35 -12.51
CA THR A 140 -2.20 17.99 -13.61
C THR A 140 -0.82 17.39 -13.85
N ILE A 141 -0.70 16.07 -13.74
CA ILE A 141 0.56 15.32 -13.76
C ILE A 141 1.32 15.51 -15.08
N THR A 142 0.60 15.63 -16.20
CA THR A 142 1.22 15.76 -17.52
C THR A 142 1.79 17.14 -17.83
N SER A 143 1.34 18.18 -17.11
CA SER A 143 1.75 19.57 -17.37
C SER A 143 2.59 20.19 -16.24
N THR A 144 2.76 19.46 -15.13
CA THR A 144 3.44 19.96 -13.92
C THR A 144 4.81 19.29 -13.75
N THR A 145 5.83 20.12 -13.55
CA THR A 145 7.20 19.64 -13.21
C THR A 145 7.51 19.85 -11.74
N ASN A 146 7.04 20.94 -11.14
CA ASN A 146 7.22 21.26 -9.72
C ASN A 146 5.85 21.17 -9.04
N PHE A 147 5.73 20.26 -8.08
CA PHE A 147 4.49 19.99 -7.40
C PHE A 147 4.47 20.67 -6.04
N GLU A 148 3.28 21.04 -5.59
CA GLU A 148 3.09 21.53 -4.23
C GLU A 148 3.40 20.44 -3.21
N ASP A 149 3.80 20.86 -2.02
CA ASP A 149 3.96 19.98 -0.87
C ASP A 149 2.64 19.28 -0.51
N LYS A 150 2.71 18.02 -0.07
CA LYS A 150 1.53 17.25 0.38
C LYS A 150 1.73 16.64 1.76
N GLY A 151 0.66 16.66 2.54
CA GLY A 151 0.66 16.24 3.94
C GLY A 151 0.80 17.41 4.92
N PRO A 152 1.02 17.14 6.22
CA PRO A 152 1.25 15.81 6.80
C PRO A 152 0.06 14.86 6.67
N ASN A 153 0.31 13.63 6.25
CA ASN A 153 -0.69 12.57 6.12
C ASN A 153 -0.47 11.48 7.16
N THR A 154 -1.57 10.83 7.54
CA THR A 154 -1.56 9.64 8.40
C THR A 154 -0.73 8.53 7.78
N VAL A 155 0.06 7.85 8.62
CA VAL A 155 0.82 6.65 8.28
C VAL A 155 0.04 5.43 8.70
N TYR A 156 0.08 4.36 7.91
CA TYR A 156 -0.59 3.10 8.21
C TYR A 156 0.41 1.95 8.25
N ALA A 157 0.04 0.84 8.90
CA ALA A 157 0.76 -0.40 8.72
C ALA A 157 0.54 -0.92 7.29
N LEU A 158 1.60 -1.43 6.67
CA LEU A 158 1.54 -2.00 5.32
C LEU A 158 0.50 -3.14 5.27
N GLY A 159 -0.29 -3.18 4.19
CA GLY A 159 -1.36 -4.17 4.02
C GLY A 159 -2.68 -3.82 4.70
N THR A 160 -2.81 -2.59 5.23
CA THR A 160 -4.08 -2.09 5.78
C THR A 160 -5.18 -2.03 4.71
N PHE A 161 -4.84 -1.71 3.47
CA PHE A 161 -5.78 -1.55 2.36
C PHE A 161 -5.59 -2.64 1.32
N ASN A 162 -6.00 -3.88 1.67
CA ASN A 162 -6.08 -5.01 0.74
C ASN A 162 -7.50 -5.17 0.17
#